data_AF-A0A7J5Z0F2-F1
#
_entry.id   AF-A0A7J5Z0F2-F1
#
_cell.length_a   1.000
_cell.length_b   1.000
_cell.length_c   1.000
_cell.angle_alpha   90.00
_cell.angle_beta   90.00
_cell.angle_gamma   90.00
#
_symmetry.space_group_name_H-M   'P 1'
#
loop_
_entity.id
_entity.type
_entity.pdbx_description
1 polymer ?
#
loop_
_entity_poly.entity_id
_entity_poly.type
_entity_poly.pdbx_seq_one_letter_code
_entity_poly.pdbx_strand_id
1 'polypeptide(L)'
;MLDEVFFSEKIYKLNEDMACSVAGITSDANVLTNELRLIAQRYLLQYQEPIPCEQLVTALCDIKQAYTQFGGKRPFGVSLLYMGWDKHYGFQLYQSDPSGNYGGWKATCIGNNSAAAVSMLKQDFKEGEMTLSGALALAVKVLNKTMDVSKLTAEKVELATLTRERKDRHQSAEAEGGGGADQEARGGGGQGGEGEEREGAEGEGQVETLTFCV
;
A
#
# COMPACT_ATOMS: atom_id res chain seq x y z
N MET A 1 -33.46 13.33 -14.41
CA MET A 1 -33.90 12.65 -13.18
C MET A 1 -32.85 11.58 -12.94
N LEU A 2 -31.96 11.84 -11.98
CA LEU A 2 -30.87 11.00 -11.46
C LEU A 2 -29.73 10.63 -12.44
N ASP A 3 -28.82 11.57 -12.65
CA ASP A 3 -27.41 11.24 -12.87
C ASP A 3 -26.84 10.76 -11.52
N GLU A 4 -27.26 9.59 -11.05
CA GLU A 4 -26.52 8.88 -10.01
C GLU A 4 -25.28 8.31 -10.68
N VAL A 5 -24.16 9.05 -10.56
CA VAL A 5 -22.85 8.54 -10.92
C VAL A 5 -22.57 7.36 -9.98
N PHE A 6 -22.83 6.14 -10.45
CA PHE A 6 -22.41 4.93 -9.76
C PHE A 6 -20.88 4.93 -9.69
N PHE A 7 -20.33 5.36 -8.55
CA PHE A 7 -18.92 5.22 -8.27
C PHE A 7 -18.60 3.75 -8.08
N SER A 8 -18.03 3.13 -9.12
CA SER A 8 -17.39 1.83 -8.97
C SER A 8 -16.01 2.09 -8.36
N GLU A 9 -15.85 1.81 -7.07
CA GLU A 9 -14.54 1.75 -6.42
C GLU A 9 -13.60 0.89 -7.27
N LYS A 10 -12.38 1.39 -7.51
CA LYS A 10 -11.35 0.71 -8.30
C LYS A 10 -10.18 0.26 -7.46
N ILE A 11 -10.09 0.68 -6.20
CA ILE A 11 -9.07 0.26 -5.24
C ILE A 11 -9.71 -0.71 -4.22
N TYR A 12 -9.07 -1.86 -4.04
CA TYR A 12 -9.55 -2.93 -3.18
C TYR A 12 -8.49 -3.31 -2.16
N LYS A 13 -8.84 -3.23 -0.86
CA LYS A 13 -8.03 -3.83 0.21
C LYS A 13 -8.05 -5.36 0.07
N LEU A 14 -6.87 -5.97 0.07
CA LEU A 14 -6.69 -7.42 -0.05
C LEU A 14 -6.47 -8.07 1.33
N ASN A 15 -5.60 -7.47 2.13
CA ASN A 15 -5.35 -7.82 3.53
C ASN A 15 -4.86 -6.55 4.26
N GLU A 16 -4.34 -6.68 5.48
CA GLU A 16 -3.85 -5.52 6.25
C GLU A 16 -2.64 -4.82 5.62
N ASP A 17 -1.81 -5.56 4.89
CA ASP A 17 -0.54 -5.09 4.35
C ASP A 17 -0.53 -4.91 2.83
N MET A 18 -1.65 -5.17 2.15
CA MET A 18 -1.76 -5.15 0.69
C MET A 18 -3.11 -4.65 0.19
N ALA A 19 -3.06 -3.90 -0.91
CA ALA A 19 -4.22 -3.50 -1.69
C ALA A 19 -3.91 -3.61 -3.20
N CYS A 20 -4.95 -3.58 -4.03
CA CYS A 20 -4.77 -3.50 -5.47
C CYS A 20 -5.73 -2.52 -6.11
N SER A 21 -5.32 -1.95 -7.24
CA SER A 21 -6.21 -1.31 -8.20
C SER A 21 -6.39 -2.15 -9.45
N VAL A 22 -7.53 -1.96 -10.12
CA VAL A 22 -7.92 -2.78 -11.28
C VAL A 22 -8.23 -1.92 -12.50
N ALA A 23 -7.81 -2.38 -13.67
CA ALA A 23 -8.19 -1.81 -14.96
C ALA A 23 -8.68 -2.91 -15.89
N GLY A 24 -9.90 -2.75 -16.44
CA GLY A 24 -10.52 -3.72 -17.33
C GLY A 24 -11.96 -4.08 -16.94
N ILE A 25 -12.36 -5.32 -17.21
CA ILE A 25 -13.73 -5.80 -16.98
C ILE A 25 -14.03 -5.93 -15.48
N THR A 26 -14.98 -5.14 -14.97
CA THR A 26 -15.32 -5.10 -13.53
C THR A 26 -15.74 -6.46 -12.95
N SER A 27 -16.49 -7.28 -13.70
CA SER A 27 -16.91 -8.60 -13.22
C SER A 27 -15.73 -9.55 -13.01
N ASP A 28 -14.74 -9.51 -13.90
CA ASP A 28 -13.49 -10.27 -13.76
C ASP A 28 -12.67 -9.75 -12.58
N ALA A 29 -12.63 -8.43 -12.40
CA ALA A 29 -11.91 -7.80 -11.29
C ALA A 29 -12.47 -8.29 -9.95
N ASN A 30 -13.80 -8.34 -9.79
CA ASN A 30 -14.43 -8.84 -8.57
C ASN A 30 -14.07 -10.30 -8.27
N VAL A 31 -14.02 -11.16 -9.29
CA VAL A 31 -13.62 -12.57 -9.13
C VAL A 31 -12.16 -12.66 -8.67
N LEU A 32 -11.26 -11.94 -9.34
CA LEU A 32 -9.83 -11.96 -9.03
C LEU A 32 -9.52 -11.36 -7.66
N THR A 33 -10.17 -10.26 -7.27
CA THR A 33 -10.03 -9.64 -5.95
C THR A 33 -10.49 -10.57 -4.84
N ASN A 34 -11.59 -11.30 -5.03
CA ASN A 34 -12.06 -12.28 -4.06
C ASN A 34 -11.11 -13.47 -3.95
N GLU A 35 -10.55 -13.93 -5.07
CA GLU A 35 -9.54 -15.00 -5.07
C GLU A 35 -8.27 -14.58 -4.34
N LEU A 36 -7.77 -13.36 -4.56
CA LEU A 36 -6.64 -12.78 -3.81
C LEU A 36 -6.89 -12.79 -2.31
N ARG A 37 -8.06 -12.31 -1.87
CA ARG A 37 -8.45 -12.31 -0.45
C ARG A 37 -8.46 -13.72 0.12
N LEU A 38 -9.01 -14.68 -0.63
CA LEU A 38 -9.09 -16.07 -0.22
C LEU A 38 -7.70 -16.72 -0.08
N ILE A 39 -6.81 -16.50 -1.05
CA ILE A 39 -5.42 -16.96 -1.00
C ILE A 39 -4.70 -16.39 0.22
N ALA A 40 -4.81 -15.07 0.44
CA ALA A 40 -4.18 -14.40 1.58
C ALA A 40 -4.67 -14.95 2.93
N GLN A 41 -5.98 -15.15 3.09
CA GLN A 41 -6.56 -15.68 4.33
C GLN A 41 -6.19 -17.14 4.58
N ARG A 42 -6.14 -17.97 3.52
CA ARG A 42 -5.68 -19.37 3.64
C ARG A 42 -4.22 -19.44 4.08
N TYR A 43 -3.37 -18.61 3.51
CA TYR A 43 -1.97 -18.52 3.90
C TYR A 43 -1.84 -18.11 5.38
N LEU A 44 -2.56 -17.07 5.79
CA LEU A 44 -2.57 -16.60 7.18
C LEU A 44 -3.04 -17.70 8.15
N LEU A 45 -4.10 -18.42 7.81
CA LEU A 45 -4.59 -19.52 8.64
C LEU A 45 -3.55 -20.64 8.79
N GLN A 46 -2.83 -20.98 7.71
CA GLN A 46 -1.90 -22.09 7.70
C GLN A 46 -0.56 -21.77 8.36
N TYR A 47 -0.01 -20.59 8.09
CA TYR A 47 1.34 -20.20 8.53
C TYR A 47 1.34 -19.22 9.70
N GLN A 48 0.18 -18.70 10.09
CA GLN A 48 0.03 -17.71 11.16
C GLN A 48 0.87 -16.44 10.94
N GLU A 49 1.14 -16.12 9.67
CA GLU A 49 1.85 -14.91 9.25
C GLU A 49 1.22 -14.36 7.95
N PRO A 50 1.32 -13.04 7.67
CA PRO A 50 0.83 -12.49 6.42
C PRO A 50 1.60 -13.05 5.22
N ILE A 51 0.89 -13.26 4.12
CA ILE A 51 1.49 -13.76 2.87
C ILE A 51 2.49 -12.74 2.30
N PRO A 52 3.68 -13.16 1.82
CA PRO A 52 4.59 -12.29 1.11
C PRO A 52 3.95 -11.70 -0.16
N CYS A 53 4.32 -10.46 -0.50
CA CYS A 53 3.66 -9.72 -1.57
C CYS A 53 3.77 -10.44 -2.93
N GLU A 54 4.99 -10.82 -3.30
CA GLU A 54 5.29 -11.52 -4.55
C GLU A 54 4.55 -12.86 -4.65
N GLN A 55 4.43 -13.59 -3.53
CA GLN A 55 3.78 -14.88 -3.51
C GLN A 55 2.27 -14.76 -3.77
N LEU A 56 1.61 -13.75 -3.22
CA LEU A 56 0.20 -13.47 -3.49
C LEU A 56 -0.02 -13.11 -4.97
N VAL A 57 0.85 -12.26 -5.54
CA VAL A 57 0.78 -11.85 -6.95
C VAL A 57 1.00 -13.04 -7.87
N THR A 58 2.03 -13.85 -7.62
CA THR A 58 2.37 -15.03 -8.43
C THR A 58 1.23 -16.05 -8.42
N ALA A 59 0.65 -16.32 -7.25
CA ALA A 59 -0.46 -17.28 -7.13
C ALA A 59 -1.68 -16.85 -7.97
N LEU A 60 -2.02 -15.55 -8.00
CA LEU A 60 -3.10 -15.06 -8.87
C LEU A 60 -2.70 -15.13 -10.35
N CYS A 61 -1.45 -14.80 -10.68
CA CYS A 61 -0.93 -14.87 -12.03
C CYS A 61 -1.00 -16.27 -12.62
N ASP A 62 -0.68 -17.31 -11.84
CA ASP A 62 -0.83 -18.71 -12.26
C ASP A 62 -2.30 -19.04 -12.58
N ILE A 63 -3.25 -18.53 -11.79
CA ILE A 63 -4.69 -18.68 -12.06
C ILE A 63 -5.06 -17.98 -13.38
N LYS A 64 -4.61 -16.75 -13.60
CA LYS A 64 -4.88 -16.01 -14.85
C LYS A 64 -4.32 -16.75 -16.05
N GLN A 65 -3.07 -17.21 -15.94
CA GLN A 65 -2.35 -17.92 -16.99
C GLN A 65 -3.07 -19.24 -17.33
N ALA A 66 -3.56 -19.99 -16.35
CA ALA A 66 -4.32 -21.22 -16.60
C ALA A 66 -5.55 -20.98 -17.49
N TYR A 67 -6.24 -19.84 -17.34
CA TYR A 67 -7.39 -19.47 -18.19
C TYR A 67 -7.00 -19.12 -19.63
N THR A 68 -5.70 -18.97 -19.93
CA THR A 68 -5.18 -18.79 -21.29
C THR A 68 -4.79 -20.10 -21.98
N GLN A 69 -4.49 -21.14 -21.21
CA GLN A 69 -3.98 -22.40 -21.75
C GLN A 69 -5.08 -23.45 -21.97
N PHE A 70 -6.11 -23.45 -21.12
CA PHE A 70 -7.18 -24.44 -21.19
C PHE A 70 -8.35 -23.97 -22.06
N GLY A 71 -8.69 -24.77 -23.07
CA GLY A 71 -9.86 -24.54 -23.91
C GLY A 71 -11.18 -24.56 -23.13
N GLY A 72 -12.16 -23.80 -23.60
CA GLY A 72 -13.48 -23.69 -22.95
C GLY A 72 -13.54 -22.69 -21.79
N LYS A 73 -12.42 -22.05 -21.43
CA LYS A 73 -12.38 -20.90 -20.52
C LYS A 73 -12.00 -19.64 -21.30
N ARG A 74 -12.63 -18.51 -20.95
CA ARG A 74 -12.22 -17.21 -21.49
C ARG A 74 -11.12 -16.61 -20.60
N PRO A 75 -10.05 -16.02 -21.17
CA PRO A 75 -9.09 -15.24 -20.39
C PRO A 75 -9.75 -14.10 -19.61
N PHE A 76 -9.13 -13.71 -18.50
CA PHE A 76 -9.58 -12.56 -17.71
C PHE A 76 -9.21 -11.25 -18.41
N GLY A 77 -10.16 -10.33 -18.57
CA GLY A 77 -9.93 -9.04 -19.22
C GLY A 77 -9.47 -7.94 -18.26
N VAL A 78 -8.56 -8.24 -17.31
CA VAL A 78 -8.16 -7.32 -16.23
C VAL A 78 -6.66 -7.31 -16.02
N SER A 79 -6.11 -6.09 -15.97
CA SER A 79 -4.80 -5.79 -15.41
C SER A 79 -4.96 -5.34 -13.96
N LEU A 80 -4.04 -5.75 -13.11
CA LEU A 80 -4.02 -5.34 -11.70
C LEU A 80 -2.71 -4.65 -11.38
N LEU A 81 -2.79 -3.65 -10.52
CA LEU A 81 -1.66 -3.01 -9.88
C LEU A 81 -1.75 -3.30 -8.39
N TYR A 82 -0.67 -3.78 -7.78
CA TYR A 82 -0.63 -4.23 -6.39
C TYR A 82 0.33 -3.33 -5.61
N MET A 83 -0.10 -2.90 -4.44
CA MET A 83 0.74 -2.26 -3.45
C MET A 83 0.77 -3.19 -2.26
N GLY A 84 1.96 -3.35 -1.69
CA GLY A 84 2.10 -4.17 -0.52
C GLY A 84 3.31 -3.79 0.29
N TRP A 85 3.32 -4.23 1.54
CA TRP A 85 4.48 -4.19 2.40
C TRP A 85 4.72 -5.57 2.97
N ASP A 86 5.98 -6.00 3.02
CA ASP A 86 6.37 -7.14 3.83
C ASP A 86 7.67 -6.90 4.59
N LYS A 87 7.93 -7.78 5.56
CA LYS A 87 9.08 -7.68 6.47
C LYS A 87 10.45 -7.89 5.79
N HIS A 88 10.48 -8.43 4.58
CA HIS A 88 11.72 -8.84 3.90
C HIS A 88 12.18 -7.80 2.87
N TYR A 89 11.24 -7.29 2.07
CA TYR A 89 11.50 -6.39 0.96
C TYR A 89 10.89 -5.00 1.14
N GLY A 90 10.15 -4.78 2.23
CA GLY A 90 9.52 -3.50 2.52
C GLY A 90 8.37 -3.21 1.54
N PHE A 91 8.24 -1.94 1.16
CA PHE A 91 7.22 -1.48 0.22
C PHE A 91 7.49 -1.96 -1.19
N GLN A 92 6.48 -2.57 -1.80
CA GLN A 92 6.56 -3.20 -3.10
C GLN A 92 5.37 -2.81 -3.97
N LEU A 93 5.66 -2.58 -5.25
CA LEU A 93 4.66 -2.33 -6.29
C LEU A 93 4.80 -3.39 -7.37
N TYR A 94 3.72 -4.10 -7.64
CA TYR A 94 3.66 -5.09 -8.71
C TYR A 94 2.57 -4.71 -9.72
N GLN A 95 2.76 -5.15 -10.96
CA GLN A 95 1.73 -5.07 -12.00
C GLN A 95 1.56 -6.45 -12.61
N SER A 96 0.32 -6.83 -12.93
CA SER A 96 0.03 -8.02 -13.74
C SER A 96 -0.92 -7.72 -14.90
N ASP A 97 -0.79 -8.48 -15.99
CA ASP A 97 -1.61 -8.36 -17.19
C ASP A 97 -2.56 -9.58 -17.36
N PRO A 98 -3.54 -9.53 -18.28
CA PRO A 98 -4.45 -10.64 -18.60
C PRO A 98 -3.80 -12.00 -18.87
N SER A 99 -2.55 -12.02 -19.37
CA SER A 99 -1.85 -13.26 -19.72
C SER A 99 -1.24 -13.97 -18.52
N GLY A 100 -1.24 -13.33 -17.35
CA GLY A 100 -0.63 -13.86 -16.14
C GLY A 100 0.84 -13.46 -15.97
N ASN A 101 1.40 -12.61 -16.85
CA ASN A 101 2.70 -12.02 -16.58
C ASN A 101 2.58 -11.02 -15.42
N TYR A 102 3.60 -10.98 -14.57
CA TYR A 102 3.76 -9.93 -13.56
C TYR A 102 5.18 -9.38 -13.56
N GLY A 103 5.34 -8.19 -12.98
CA GLY A 103 6.65 -7.58 -12.75
C GLY A 103 6.60 -6.55 -11.62
N GLY A 104 7.74 -6.38 -10.94
CA GLY A 104 7.95 -5.37 -9.91
C GLY A 104 8.33 -4.01 -10.50
N TRP A 105 7.85 -2.93 -9.90
CA TRP A 105 8.02 -1.56 -10.39
C TRP A 105 8.35 -0.60 -9.26
N LYS A 106 8.98 0.53 -9.60
CA LYS A 106 9.14 1.67 -8.68
C LYS A 106 8.02 2.68 -8.84
N ALA A 107 7.59 2.90 -10.09
CA ALA A 107 6.41 3.64 -10.47
C ALA A 107 5.89 3.08 -11.80
N THR A 108 4.59 2.81 -11.89
CA THR A 108 3.94 2.36 -13.13
C THR A 108 2.47 2.76 -13.13
N CYS A 109 1.79 2.56 -14.26
CA CYS A 109 0.38 2.88 -14.46
C CYS A 109 -0.25 1.80 -15.35
N ILE A 110 -1.53 1.51 -15.11
CA ILE A 110 -2.34 0.59 -15.91
C ILE A 110 -3.57 1.30 -16.46
N GLY A 111 -4.17 0.73 -17.52
CA GLY A 111 -5.39 1.27 -18.13
C GLY A 111 -5.12 2.14 -19.36
N ASN A 112 -6.13 2.94 -19.71
CA ASN A 112 -6.07 3.81 -20.89
C ASN A 112 -4.97 4.87 -20.72
N ASN A 113 -4.29 5.23 -21.81
CA ASN A 113 -3.19 6.21 -21.82
C ASN A 113 -2.01 5.89 -20.87
N SER A 114 -1.90 4.66 -20.37
CA SER A 114 -0.82 4.23 -19.48
C SER A 114 0.58 4.44 -20.06
N ALA A 115 0.77 4.32 -21.38
CA ALA A 115 2.06 4.58 -22.03
C ALA A 115 2.55 6.03 -21.82
N ALA A 116 1.65 7.01 -21.95
CA ALA A 116 1.96 8.42 -21.68
C ALA A 116 2.20 8.66 -20.18
N ALA A 117 1.39 8.06 -19.31
CA ALA A 117 1.53 8.15 -17.86
C ALA A 117 2.90 7.61 -17.41
N VAL A 118 3.28 6.41 -17.86
CA VAL A 118 4.57 5.78 -17.56
C VAL A 118 5.73 6.63 -18.09
N SER A 119 5.59 7.27 -19.25
CA SER A 119 6.63 8.18 -19.75
C SER A 119 6.84 9.38 -18.83
N MET A 120 5.76 9.97 -18.30
CA MET A 120 5.86 11.08 -17.34
C MET A 120 6.42 10.62 -15.99
N LEU A 121 5.98 9.46 -15.49
CA LEU A 121 6.51 8.86 -14.27
C LEU A 121 8.02 8.64 -14.40
N LYS A 122 8.51 8.12 -15.52
CA LYS A 122 9.96 7.92 -15.76
C LYS A 122 10.78 9.22 -15.74
N GLN A 123 10.17 10.36 -16.10
CA GLN A 123 10.86 11.65 -16.15
C GLN A 123 10.85 12.36 -14.80
N ASP A 124 9.72 12.31 -14.10
CA ASP A 124 9.47 13.12 -12.91
C ASP A 124 9.67 12.34 -11.58
N PHE A 125 9.60 11.00 -11.61
CA PHE A 125 9.82 10.17 -10.42
C PHE A 125 11.32 10.07 -10.10
N LYS A 126 11.67 10.33 -8.83
CA LYS A 126 13.03 10.21 -8.32
C LYS A 126 13.06 9.22 -7.16
N GLU A 127 13.76 8.12 -7.36
CA GLU A 127 13.90 7.08 -6.34
C GLU A 127 14.69 7.61 -5.13
N GLY A 128 14.19 7.37 -3.92
CA GLY A 128 14.83 7.77 -2.67
C GLY A 128 14.73 9.25 -2.28
N GLU A 129 14.31 10.13 -3.21
CA GLU A 129 14.19 11.58 -2.97
C GLU A 129 12.74 12.05 -2.81
N MET A 130 11.76 11.18 -3.09
CA MET A 130 10.34 11.54 -3.03
C MET A 130 9.74 11.32 -1.64
N THR A 131 9.17 12.39 -1.09
CA THR A 131 8.27 12.32 0.05
C THR A 131 6.88 11.86 -0.37
N LEU A 132 6.05 11.41 0.59
CA LEU A 132 4.66 11.05 0.34
C LEU A 132 3.87 12.17 -0.35
N SER A 133 4.01 13.41 0.14
CA SER A 133 3.34 14.57 -0.46
C SER A 133 3.79 14.80 -1.90
N GLY A 134 5.09 14.66 -2.17
CA GLY A 134 5.64 14.72 -3.53
C GLY A 134 5.10 13.61 -4.45
N ALA A 135 4.97 12.39 -3.93
CA ALA A 135 4.40 11.25 -4.65
C ALA A 135 2.92 11.44 -4.98
N LEU A 136 2.12 11.95 -4.04
CA LEU A 136 0.72 12.28 -4.26
C LEU A 136 0.57 13.39 -5.31
N ALA A 137 1.36 14.46 -5.20
CA ALA A 137 1.34 15.55 -6.18
C ALA A 137 1.72 15.07 -7.58
N LEU A 138 2.74 14.19 -7.69
CA LEU A 138 3.13 13.59 -8.96
C LEU A 138 2.01 12.70 -9.52
N ALA A 139 1.39 11.86 -8.70
CA ALA A 139 0.32 10.97 -9.12
C ALA A 139 -0.89 11.75 -9.66
N VAL A 140 -1.31 12.82 -8.97
CA VAL A 140 -2.38 13.71 -9.43
C VAL A 140 -1.99 14.46 -10.70
N LYS A 141 -0.75 14.93 -10.81
CA LYS A 141 -0.23 15.59 -12.02
C LYS A 141 -0.27 14.67 -13.23
N VAL A 142 0.17 13.41 -13.06
CA VAL A 142 0.15 12.39 -14.12
C VAL A 142 -1.29 12.10 -14.53
N LEU A 143 -2.18 11.83 -13.57
CA LEU A 143 -3.59 11.55 -13.83
C LEU A 143 -4.27 12.70 -14.60
N ASN A 144 -4.08 13.94 -14.15
CA ASN A 144 -4.64 15.13 -14.80
C ASN A 144 -4.19 15.28 -16.26
N LYS A 145 -2.96 14.87 -16.59
CA LYS A 145 -2.41 14.96 -17.94
C LYS A 145 -2.81 13.79 -18.84
N THR A 146 -3.17 12.64 -18.28
CA THR A 146 -3.57 11.44 -19.05
C THR A 146 -5.07 11.21 -19.11
N MET A 147 -5.86 11.93 -18.32
CA MET A 147 -7.32 11.90 -18.39
C MET A 147 -7.83 12.58 -19.66
N ASP A 148 -8.79 11.95 -20.33
CA ASP A 148 -9.47 12.51 -21.50
C ASP A 148 -10.51 13.61 -21.15
N VAL A 149 -10.64 13.95 -19.86
CA VAL A 149 -11.61 14.95 -19.36
C VAL A 149 -10.94 16.30 -19.18
N SER A 150 -11.60 17.37 -19.64
CA SER A 150 -11.06 18.73 -19.62
C SER A 150 -10.82 19.35 -18.23
N LYS A 151 -11.43 18.78 -17.18
CA LYS A 151 -11.23 19.21 -15.78
C LYS A 151 -11.23 18.00 -14.86
N LEU A 152 -10.17 17.87 -14.06
CA LEU A 152 -10.11 16.98 -12.91
C LEU A 152 -10.99 17.54 -11.79
N THR A 153 -11.91 16.73 -11.28
CA THR A 153 -12.72 17.05 -10.09
C THR A 153 -12.44 16.01 -9.01
N ALA A 154 -12.50 16.41 -7.74
CA ALA A 154 -12.20 15.51 -6.62
C ALA A 154 -13.09 14.25 -6.61
N GLU A 155 -14.33 14.38 -7.10
CA GLU A 155 -15.27 13.26 -7.23
C GLU A 155 -14.78 12.18 -8.21
N LYS A 156 -13.94 12.52 -9.19
CA LYS A 156 -13.53 11.59 -10.27
C LYS A 156 -12.18 10.92 -10.01
N VAL A 157 -11.62 11.08 -8.82
CA VAL A 157 -10.28 10.61 -8.50
C VAL A 157 -10.34 9.75 -7.25
N GLU A 158 -9.74 8.57 -7.32
CA GLU A 158 -9.54 7.71 -6.15
C GLU A 158 -8.05 7.63 -5.83
N LEU A 159 -7.71 7.88 -4.57
CA LEU A 159 -6.33 7.84 -4.07
C LEU A 159 -6.27 6.92 -2.85
N ALA A 160 -5.25 6.06 -2.83
CA ALA A 160 -4.94 5.25 -1.66
C ALA A 160 -3.44 5.28 -1.37
N THR A 161 -3.09 5.27 -0.09
CA THR A 161 -1.72 5.23 0.39
C THR A 161 -1.57 4.07 1.38
N LEU A 162 -0.40 3.43 1.35
CA LEU A 162 0.00 2.44 2.35
C LEU A 162 1.19 3.01 3.11
N THR A 163 0.98 3.32 4.38
CA THR A 163 1.99 3.88 5.27
C THR A 163 2.27 2.93 6.42
N ARG A 164 3.50 2.94 6.93
CA ARG A 164 3.89 2.21 8.14
C ARG A 164 4.39 3.22 9.16
N GLU A 165 3.72 3.29 10.30
CA GLU A 165 4.27 3.97 11.46
C GLU A 165 5.33 3.07 12.10
N ARG A 166 6.55 3.60 12.22
CA ARG A 166 7.58 2.95 13.01
C ARG A 166 7.18 3.12 14.49
N LYS A 167 6.57 2.08 15.07
CA LYS A 167 6.46 2.01 16.52
C LYS A 167 7.87 1.88 17.08
N ASP A 168 8.40 2.97 17.64
CA ASP A 168 9.60 2.90 18.45
C ASP A 168 9.37 1.88 19.56
N ARG A 169 10.17 0.83 19.54
CA ARG A 169 10.18 -0.19 20.58
C ARG A 169 10.78 0.42 21.86
N HIS A 170 9.99 1.24 22.55
CA HIS A 170 10.09 1.35 24.00
C HIS A 170 9.25 0.21 24.60
N GLN A 171 9.74 -1.02 24.45
CA GLN A 171 9.41 -2.05 25.42
C GLN A 171 10.29 -1.75 26.63
N SER A 172 9.81 -0.89 27.53
CA SER A 172 10.27 -0.92 28.91
C SER A 172 10.01 -2.33 29.40
N ALA A 173 11.09 -3.07 29.67
CA ALA A 173 11.00 -4.31 30.41
C ALA A 173 10.31 -3.99 31.74
N GLU A 174 9.04 -4.34 31.87
CA GLU A 174 8.42 -4.51 33.18
C GLU A 174 9.14 -5.71 33.79
N ALA A 175 10.16 -5.41 34.59
CA ALA A 175 10.71 -6.36 35.52
C ALA A 175 9.57 -6.81 36.44
N GLU A 176 9.16 -8.07 36.33
CA GLU A 176 8.42 -8.75 37.39
C GLU A 176 9.32 -8.80 38.64
N GLY A 177 9.27 -7.73 39.43
CA GLY A 177 9.85 -7.62 40.75
C GLY A 177 8.76 -7.76 41.81
N GLY A 178 8.41 -8.99 42.15
CA GLY A 178 7.52 -9.30 43.26
C GLY A 178 8.19 -9.08 44.62
N GLY A 179 7.79 -7.99 45.29
CA GLY A 179 7.49 -7.88 46.73
C GLY A 179 8.50 -8.36 47.78
N GLY A 180 9.08 -7.41 48.50
CA GLY A 180 9.69 -7.60 49.81
C GLY A 180 9.76 -6.27 50.56
N ALA A 181 8.99 -6.16 51.66
CA ALA A 181 8.78 -4.95 52.45
C ALA A 181 9.94 -4.63 53.41
N ASP A 182 9.83 -3.42 54.00
CA ASP A 182 10.56 -2.83 55.14
C ASP A 182 11.95 -2.21 54.90
N GLN A 183 11.99 -0.87 54.95
CA GLN A 183 12.71 -0.15 56.01
C GLN A 183 12.36 1.34 56.07
N GLU A 184 12.21 1.82 57.31
CA GLU A 184 11.94 3.19 57.73
C GLU A 184 13.11 4.17 57.52
N ALA A 185 12.71 5.42 57.24
CA ALA A 185 13.24 6.69 57.77
C ALA A 185 14.67 7.16 57.41
N ARG A 186 14.74 8.36 56.80
CA ARG A 186 15.29 9.63 57.36
C ARG A 186 15.87 10.57 56.27
N GLY A 187 15.32 11.79 56.20
CA GLY A 187 16.10 13.04 56.32
C GLY A 187 16.68 13.75 55.08
N GLY A 188 16.31 15.04 54.94
CA GLY A 188 17.05 16.11 54.22
C GLY A 188 16.76 16.19 52.72
N GLY A 189 16.37 17.30 52.09
CA GLY A 189 16.66 18.72 52.32
C GLY A 189 17.58 19.23 51.21
N GLY A 190 17.09 20.06 50.27
CA GLY A 190 17.97 20.71 49.27
C GLY A 190 17.27 21.29 48.04
N GLN A 191 17.48 22.58 47.81
CA GLN A 191 16.93 23.47 46.77
C GLN A 191 17.35 23.14 45.33
N GLY A 192 16.48 23.52 44.38
CA GLY A 192 16.79 24.52 43.35
C GLY A 192 17.60 24.08 42.12
N GLY A 193 16.98 24.18 40.95
CA GLY A 193 17.66 24.14 39.65
C GLY A 193 16.69 24.38 38.51
N GLU A 194 16.54 25.64 38.09
CA GLU A 194 15.98 26.01 36.78
C GLU A 194 16.91 25.48 35.68
N GLY A 195 16.34 24.91 34.62
CA GLY A 195 17.09 24.32 33.53
C GLY A 195 16.23 24.04 32.31
N GLU A 196 16.03 25.09 31.51
CA GLU A 196 16.08 25.10 30.05
C GLU A 196 15.15 24.12 29.30
N GLU A 197 14.00 24.64 28.85
CA GLU A 197 13.26 24.11 27.71
C GLU A 197 14.22 23.98 26.52
N ARG A 198 14.53 22.73 26.16
CA ARG A 198 15.11 22.41 24.86
C ARG A 198 13.99 21.81 24.02
N GLU A 199 13.52 22.58 23.06
CA GLU A 199 12.74 22.11 21.92
C GLU A 199 13.45 20.91 21.30
N GLY A 200 12.97 19.72 21.63
CA GLY A 200 13.33 18.50 20.94
C GLY A 200 12.67 18.52 19.59
N ALA A 201 13.46 18.81 18.56
CA ALA A 201 13.07 18.69 17.17
C ALA A 201 12.29 17.38 16.95
N GLU A 202 11.01 17.53 16.59
CA GLU A 202 10.18 16.42 16.11
C GLU A 202 10.88 15.81 14.90
N GLY A 203 11.56 14.70 15.13
CA GLY A 203 12.18 13.94 14.05
C GLY A 203 11.06 13.44 13.15
N GLU A 204 10.96 14.00 11.95
CA GLU A 204 10.16 13.46 10.86
C GLU A 204 10.62 12.02 10.63
N GLY A 205 9.90 11.06 11.23
CA GLY A 205 10.12 9.65 10.99
C GLY A 205 10.00 9.40 9.49
N GLN A 206 11.00 8.75 8.89
CA GLN A 206 10.96 8.36 7.48
C GLN A 206 9.72 7.49 7.24
N VAL A 207 8.65 8.10 6.72
CA VAL A 207 7.44 7.41 6.29
C VAL A 207 7.73 6.85 4.89
N GLU A 208 8.19 5.61 4.83
CA GLU A 208 8.19 4.89 3.56
C GLU A 208 6.72 4.64 3.17
N THR A 209 6.35 5.02 1.94
CA THR A 209 4.94 5.01 1.49
C THR A 209 4.84 4.54 0.06
N LEU A 210 3.76 3.81 -0.25
CA LEU A 210 3.36 3.53 -1.62
C LEU A 210 2.01 4.18 -1.91
N THR A 211 1.82 4.69 -3.13
CA THR A 211 0.63 5.46 -3.52
C THR A 211 -0.02 4.85 -4.76
N PHE A 212 -1.34 4.65 -4.69
CA PHE A 212 -2.19 4.44 -5.85
C PHE A 212 -2.94 5.70 -6.22
N CYS A 213 -3.11 5.88 -7.52
CA CYS A 213 -3.97 6.89 -8.13
C CYS A 213 -4.69 6.22 -9.29
N VAL A 214 -6.03 6.25 -9.27
CA VAL A 214 -6.90 5.63 -10.27
C VAL A 214 -7.93 6.64 -10.73
#